data_AF-A0A931P6M4-F1
#
_entry.id   AF-A0A931P6M4-F1
#
_cell.length_a   1.000
_cell.length_b   1.000
_cell.length_c   1.000
_cell.angle_alpha   90.00
_cell.angle_beta   90.00
_cell.angle_gamma   90.00
#
_symmetry.space_group_name_H-M   'P 1'
#
loop_
_entity.id
_entity.type
_entity.pdbx_description
1 polymer ?
#
loop_
_entity_poly.entity_id
_entity_poly.type
_entity_poly.pdbx_seq_one_letter_code
_entity_poly.pdbx_strand_id
1 'polypeptide(L)'
;MASLITLAEQFVISKLAQETAPVAPNMGASQIIIVLAGFLGAVGIGFFILASYLWLNANYSPQMAAALTGLVSVGIAGLLALGALAVMQYKVRMLKRMKNDINETIDIALKSLNHLLEEPTTQNPKTSALVASLAGFVTADKILH
;
A
#
# COMPACT_ATOMS: atom_id res chain seq x y z
N MET A 1 -12.59 25.55 28.20
CA MET A 1 -11.20 25.11 27.97
C MET A 1 -10.96 23.64 28.33
N ALA A 2 -11.53 23.11 29.44
CA ALA A 2 -11.32 21.70 29.82
C ALA A 2 -11.92 20.65 28.85
N SER A 3 -12.97 20.98 28.09
CA SER A 3 -13.62 20.02 27.17
C SER A 3 -12.89 19.80 25.83
N LEU A 4 -12.07 20.77 25.40
CA LEU A 4 -11.29 20.64 24.17
C LEU A 4 -10.07 19.75 24.37
N ILE A 5 -9.50 19.79 25.57
CA ILE A 5 -8.35 18.95 25.96
C ILE A 5 -8.78 17.48 26.02
N THR A 6 -9.94 17.18 26.61
CA THR A 6 -10.46 15.80 26.65
C THR A 6 -10.87 15.26 25.28
N LEU A 7 -11.34 16.11 24.36
CA LEU A 7 -11.61 15.71 22.97
C LEU A 7 -10.32 15.42 22.20
N ALA A 8 -9.28 16.25 22.35
CA ALA A 8 -7.98 16.00 21.74
C ALA A 8 -7.33 14.71 22.27
N GLU A 9 -7.47 14.46 23.57
CA GLU A 9 -6.97 13.26 24.23
C GLU A 9 -7.70 12.00 23.74
N GLN A 10 -9.02 12.03 23.63
CA GLN A 10 -9.79 10.92 23.04
C GLN A 10 -9.46 10.69 21.56
N PHE A 11 -9.18 11.75 20.80
CA PHE A 11 -8.80 11.63 19.39
C PHE A 11 -7.40 11.01 19.22
N VAL A 12 -6.46 11.37 20.09
CA VAL A 12 -5.10 10.78 20.11
C VAL A 12 -5.15 9.32 20.58
N ILE A 13 -5.93 9.01 21.63
CA ILE A 13 -6.08 7.65 22.15
C ILE A 13 -6.77 6.74 21.14
N SER A 14 -7.82 7.22 20.46
CA SER A 14 -8.52 6.44 19.43
C SER A 14 -7.65 6.20 18.18
N LYS A 15 -6.80 7.15 17.80
CA LYS A 15 -5.81 6.94 16.73
C LYS A 15 -4.72 5.95 17.14
N LEU A 16 -4.18 6.06 18.35
CA LEU A 16 -3.18 5.13 18.89
C LEU A 16 -3.76 3.72 19.09
N ALA A 17 -5.03 3.61 19.48
CA ALA A 17 -5.71 2.32 19.63
C ALA A 17 -6.01 1.67 18.28
N GLN A 18 -6.36 2.43 17.24
CA GLN A 18 -6.57 1.90 15.88
C GLN A 18 -5.26 1.48 15.20
N GLU A 19 -4.13 2.07 15.57
CA GLU A 19 -2.80 1.64 15.11
C GLU A 19 -2.35 0.28 15.70
N THR A 20 -3.08 -0.24 16.69
CA THR A 20 -2.88 -1.60 17.24
C THR A 20 -3.79 -2.68 16.63
N ALA A 21 -4.28 -2.48 15.41
CA ALA A 21 -4.56 -3.65 14.56
C ALA A 21 -3.22 -4.38 14.35
N PRO A 22 -3.07 -5.65 14.74
CA PRO A 22 -1.79 -6.33 14.69
C PRO A 22 -1.46 -6.67 13.24
N VAL A 23 -1.01 -5.68 12.47
CA VAL A 23 -0.16 -5.94 11.32
C VAL A 23 1.22 -6.21 11.91
N ALA A 24 1.39 -7.42 12.45
CA ALA A 24 2.67 -7.86 13.00
C ALA A 24 3.76 -7.64 11.93
N PRO A 25 4.74 -6.76 12.16
CA PRO A 25 5.77 -6.44 11.19
C PRO A 25 6.90 -7.48 11.29
N ASN A 26 6.59 -8.76 11.27
CA ASN A 26 7.59 -9.79 11.02
C ASN A 26 7.70 -10.00 9.50
N MET A 27 8.17 -8.96 8.81
CA MET A 27 8.36 -8.92 7.35
C MET A 27 9.22 -10.07 6.82
N GLY A 28 10.14 -10.63 7.63
CA GLY A 28 11.02 -11.72 7.20
C GLY A 28 10.31 -13.07 7.05
N ALA A 29 9.51 -13.50 8.02
CA ALA A 29 8.89 -14.83 8.00
C ALA A 29 7.78 -14.93 6.93
N SER A 30 6.98 -13.88 6.78
CA SER A 30 5.90 -13.84 5.78
C SER A 30 6.44 -13.87 4.35
N GLN A 31 7.52 -13.13 4.08
CA GLN A 31 8.15 -13.13 2.75
C GLN A 31 8.72 -14.50 2.37
N ILE A 32 9.39 -15.19 3.30
CA ILE A 32 9.93 -16.54 3.04
C ILE A 32 8.81 -17.51 2.71
N ILE A 33 7.68 -17.47 3.43
CA ILE A 33 6.52 -18.32 3.15
C ILE A 33 5.94 -18.03 1.76
N ILE A 34 5.82 -16.76 1.38
CA ILE A 34 5.32 -16.37 0.05
C ILE A 34 6.25 -16.87 -1.06
N VAL A 35 7.56 -16.69 -0.91
CA VAL A 35 8.56 -17.16 -1.89
C VAL A 35 8.53 -18.69 -1.99
N LEU A 36 8.48 -19.38 -0.85
CA LEU A 36 8.42 -20.84 -0.81
C LEU A 36 7.12 -21.35 -1.45
N ALA A 37 5.98 -20.75 -1.15
CA ALA A 37 4.70 -21.09 -1.77
C ALA A 37 4.72 -20.84 -3.29
N GLY A 38 5.31 -19.73 -3.73
CA GLY A 38 5.51 -19.43 -5.14
C GLY A 38 6.38 -20.46 -5.85
N PHE A 39 7.48 -20.88 -5.20
CA PHE A 39 8.37 -21.92 -5.72
C PHE A 39 7.67 -23.28 -5.83
N LEU A 40 7.00 -23.74 -4.76
CA LEU A 40 6.23 -24.99 -4.80
C LEU A 40 5.12 -24.94 -5.86
N GLY A 41 4.44 -23.81 -5.98
CA GLY A 41 3.42 -23.59 -7.02
C GLY A 41 4.00 -23.71 -8.43
N ALA A 42 5.15 -23.08 -8.70
CA ALA A 42 5.82 -23.16 -9.99
C ALA A 42 6.25 -24.60 -10.34
N VAL A 43 6.80 -25.33 -9.37
CA VAL A 43 7.17 -26.75 -9.54
C VAL A 43 5.92 -27.59 -9.83
N GLY A 44 4.83 -27.38 -9.09
CA GLY A 44 3.56 -28.09 -9.31
C GLY A 44 2.98 -27.85 -10.70
N ILE A 45 3.01 -26.60 -11.18
CA ILE A 45 2.59 -26.25 -12.54
C ILE A 45 3.46 -26.98 -13.58
N GLY A 46 4.78 -27.05 -13.37
CA GLY A 46 5.69 -27.79 -14.24
C GLY A 46 5.34 -29.28 -14.35
N PHE A 47 5.09 -29.94 -13.23
CA PHE A 47 4.64 -31.34 -13.22
C PHE A 47 3.28 -31.52 -13.89
N PHE A 48 2.35 -30.58 -13.70
CA PHE A 48 1.04 -30.63 -14.34
C PHE A 48 1.14 -30.52 -15.86
N ILE A 49 1.94 -29.57 -16.37
CA ILE A 49 2.20 -29.41 -17.82
C ILE A 49 2.82 -30.69 -18.39
N LEU A 50 3.79 -31.29 -17.68
CA LEU A 50 4.45 -32.51 -18.11
C LEU A 50 3.48 -33.70 -18.13
N ALA A 51 2.64 -33.85 -17.10
CA ALA A 51 1.61 -34.88 -17.04
C ALA A 51 0.59 -34.74 -18.18
N SER A 52 0.12 -33.51 -18.44
CA SER A 52 -0.76 -33.21 -19.57
C SER A 52 -0.10 -33.59 -20.90
N TYR A 53 1.16 -33.22 -21.10
CA TYR A 53 1.90 -33.58 -22.31
C TYR A 53 2.02 -35.09 -22.50
N LEU A 54 2.37 -35.84 -21.45
CA LEU A 54 2.47 -37.30 -21.52
C LEU A 54 1.13 -37.95 -21.87
N TRP A 55 0.04 -37.46 -21.27
CA TRP A 55 -1.31 -37.95 -21.58
C TRP A 55 -1.71 -37.66 -23.04
N LEU A 56 -1.41 -36.45 -23.53
CA LEU A 56 -1.64 -36.09 -24.93
C LEU A 56 -0.79 -36.93 -25.89
N ASN A 57 0.47 -37.17 -25.55
CA ASN A 57 1.38 -37.97 -26.38
C ASN A 57 0.98 -39.46 -26.46
N ALA A 58 0.24 -39.97 -25.47
CA ALA A 58 -0.31 -41.33 -25.49
C ALA A 58 -1.51 -41.47 -26.46
N ASN A 59 -2.22 -40.38 -26.76
CA ASN A 59 -3.46 -40.39 -27.53
C ASN A 59 -3.34 -39.71 -28.91
N TYR A 60 -2.34 -38.85 -29.09
CA TYR A 60 -2.14 -38.03 -30.29
C TYR A 60 -0.70 -38.09 -30.78
N SER A 61 -0.46 -37.60 -32.00
CA SER A 61 0.90 -37.46 -32.51
C SER A 61 1.72 -36.49 -31.62
N PRO A 62 3.04 -36.70 -31.48
CA PRO A 62 3.88 -35.87 -30.62
C PRO A 62 3.84 -34.37 -30.97
N GLN A 63 3.67 -34.07 -32.27
CA GLN A 63 3.57 -32.71 -32.79
C GLN A 63 2.29 -32.02 -32.32
N MET A 64 1.16 -32.73 -32.36
CA MET A 64 -0.13 -32.20 -31.92
C MET A 64 -0.19 -32.05 -30.40
N ALA A 65 0.39 -33.00 -29.66
CA ALA A 65 0.53 -32.93 -28.21
C ALA A 65 1.32 -31.70 -27.76
N ALA A 66 2.46 -31.43 -28.42
CA ALA A 66 3.29 -30.26 -28.13
C ALA A 66 2.56 -28.94 -28.44
N ALA A 67 1.89 -28.87 -29.60
CA ALA A 67 1.16 -27.67 -30.00
C ALA A 67 0.01 -27.33 -29.04
N LEU A 68 -0.79 -28.32 -28.64
CA LEU A 68 -1.90 -28.12 -27.69
C LEU A 68 -1.39 -27.72 -26.30
N THR A 69 -0.35 -28.40 -25.80
CA THR A 69 0.23 -28.07 -24.49
C THR A 69 0.82 -26.66 -24.49
N GLY A 70 1.50 -26.26 -25.56
CA GLY A 70 2.03 -24.91 -25.73
C GLY A 70 0.92 -23.86 -25.76
N LEU A 71 -0.14 -24.09 -26.53
CA LEU A 71 -1.27 -23.17 -26.64
C LEU A 71 -1.96 -22.96 -25.28
N VAL A 72 -2.24 -24.03 -24.54
CA VAL A 72 -2.84 -23.95 -23.20
C VAL A 72 -1.90 -23.21 -22.24
N SER A 73 -0.60 -23.51 -22.27
CA SER A 73 0.38 -22.86 -21.40
C SER A 73 0.49 -21.35 -21.66
N VAL A 74 0.49 -20.95 -22.94
CA VAL A 74 0.47 -19.53 -23.32
C VAL A 74 -0.84 -18.86 -22.90
N GLY A 75 -1.98 -19.54 -23.04
CA GLY A 75 -3.27 -19.04 -22.57
C GLY A 75 -3.28 -18.76 -21.07
N ILE A 76 -2.79 -19.70 -20.26
CA ILE A 76 -2.68 -19.54 -18.81
C ILE A 76 -1.71 -18.40 -18.47
N ALA A 77 -0.54 -18.34 -19.12
CA ALA A 77 0.43 -17.27 -18.91
C ALA A 77 -0.16 -15.89 -19.24
N GLY A 78 -0.95 -15.79 -20.32
CA GLY A 78 -1.66 -14.57 -20.70
C GLY A 78 -2.67 -14.13 -19.64
N LEU A 79 -3.47 -15.06 -19.10
CA LEU A 79 -4.41 -14.76 -18.01
C LEU A 79 -3.70 -14.27 -16.74
N LEU A 80 -2.59 -14.91 -16.37
CA LEU A 80 -1.78 -14.49 -15.23
C LEU A 80 -1.17 -13.10 -15.44
N ALA A 81 -0.68 -12.80 -16.64
CA ALA A 81 -0.15 -11.48 -16.99
C ALA A 81 -1.22 -10.38 -16.89
N LEU A 82 -2.43 -10.64 -17.40
CA LEU A 82 -3.56 -9.72 -17.27
C LEU A 82 -3.95 -9.50 -15.81
N GLY A 83 -3.99 -10.57 -15.00
CA GLY A 83 -4.22 -10.47 -13.56
C GLY A 83 -3.16 -9.63 -12.85
N ALA A 84 -1.88 -9.82 -13.18
CA ALA A 84 -0.77 -9.04 -12.63
C ALA A 84 -0.89 -7.55 -12.98
N LEU A 85 -1.22 -7.22 -14.24
CA LEU A 85 -1.44 -5.85 -14.68
C LEU A 85 -2.64 -5.21 -13.95
N ALA A 86 -3.73 -5.95 -13.76
CA ALA A 86 -4.90 -5.47 -13.02
C ALA A 86 -4.55 -5.14 -11.56
N VAL A 87 -3.80 -6.02 -10.89
CA VAL A 87 -3.33 -5.79 -9.51
C VAL A 87 -2.39 -4.58 -9.44
N MET A 88 -1.48 -4.44 -10.40
CA MET A 88 -0.57 -3.29 -10.46
C MET A 88 -1.33 -1.98 -10.64
N GLN A 89 -2.29 -1.93 -11.57
CA GLN A 89 -3.13 -0.76 -11.77
C GLN A 89 -3.98 -0.44 -10.54
N TYR A 90 -4.52 -1.46 -9.86
CA TYR A 90 -5.26 -1.27 -8.62
C TYR A 90 -4.39 -0.63 -7.54
N LYS A 91 -3.17 -1.13 -7.32
CA LYS A 91 -2.21 -0.55 -6.36
C LYS A 91 -1.89 0.91 -6.68
N VAL A 92 -1.63 1.23 -7.95
CA VAL A 92 -1.36 2.62 -8.37
C VAL A 92 -2.54 3.54 -8.09
N ARG A 93 -3.77 3.11 -8.38
CA ARG A 93 -4.98 3.89 -8.09
C ARG A 93 -5.18 4.08 -6.58
N MET A 94 -4.95 3.03 -5.79
CA MET A 94 -5.04 3.09 -4.33
C MET A 94 -4.03 4.10 -3.75
N LEU A 95 -2.77 4.04 -4.19
CA LEU A 95 -1.74 4.99 -3.77
C LEU A 95 -2.09 6.44 -4.14
N LYS A 96 -2.68 6.65 -5.33
CA LYS A 96 -3.13 7.98 -5.75
C LYS A 96 -4.28 8.50 -4.87
N ARG A 97 -5.22 7.65 -4.46
CA ARG A 97 -6.29 8.01 -3.52
C ARG A 97 -5.73 8.37 -2.16
N MET A 98 -4.87 7.52 -1.58
CA MET A 98 -4.24 7.80 -0.29
C MET A 98 -3.47 9.14 -0.30
N LYS A 99 -2.76 9.45 -1.39
CA LYS A 99 -2.08 10.75 -1.55
C LYS A 99 -3.05 11.92 -1.54
N ASN A 100 -4.19 11.79 -2.23
CA ASN A 100 -5.21 12.83 -2.24
C ASN A 100 -5.84 13.00 -0.84
N ASP A 101 -6.16 11.90 -0.16
CA ASP A 101 -6.75 11.91 1.19
C ASP A 101 -5.79 12.58 2.21
N ILE A 102 -4.47 12.30 2.10
CA ILE A 102 -3.45 12.96 2.91
C ILE A 102 -3.40 14.46 2.62
N ASN A 103 -3.41 14.86 1.34
CA ASN A 103 -3.38 16.28 0.97
C ASN A 103 -4.62 17.02 1.46
N GLU A 104 -5.80 16.40 1.36
CA GLU A 104 -7.06 16.96 1.87
C GLU A 104 -7.02 17.09 3.39
N THR A 105 -6.51 16.07 4.09
CA THR A 105 -6.33 16.12 5.55
C THR A 105 -5.38 17.24 5.97
N ILE A 106 -4.29 17.44 5.23
CA ILE A 106 -3.34 18.55 5.47
C ILE A 106 -4.02 19.91 5.24
N ASP A 107 -4.79 20.06 4.16
CA ASP A 107 -5.52 21.30 3.86
C ASP A 107 -6.55 21.64 4.96
N ILE A 108 -7.29 20.63 5.44
CA ILE A 108 -8.22 20.78 6.56
C ILE A 108 -7.46 21.21 7.83
N ALA A 109 -6.35 20.53 8.16
CA ALA A 109 -5.55 20.86 9.33
C ALA A 109 -4.97 22.28 9.26
N LEU A 110 -4.48 22.72 8.09
CA LEU A 110 -3.98 24.07 7.86
C LEU A 110 -5.08 25.12 7.98
N LYS A 111 -6.28 24.86 7.47
CA LYS A 111 -7.44 25.76 7.62
C LYS A 111 -7.86 25.88 9.08
N SER A 112 -7.90 24.78 9.82
CA SER A 112 -8.18 24.79 11.26
C SER A 112 -7.11 25.55 12.05
N LEU A 113 -5.83 25.37 11.70
CA LEU A 113 -4.73 26.13 12.28
C LEU A 113 -4.83 27.62 11.98
N ASN A 114 -5.10 28.00 10.73
CA ASN A 114 -5.29 29.42 10.37
C ASN A 114 -6.44 30.04 11.15
N HIS A 115 -7.58 29.36 11.27
CA HIS A 115 -8.71 29.87 12.03
C HIS A 115 -8.40 30.02 13.52
N LEU A 116 -7.65 29.07 14.10
CA LEU A 116 -7.16 29.15 15.49
C LEU A 116 -6.07 30.19 15.70
N LEU A 117 -5.33 30.57 14.66
CA LEU A 117 -4.27 31.56 14.71
C LEU A 117 -4.77 32.98 14.40
N GLU A 118 -5.87 33.14 13.69
CA GLU A 118 -6.45 34.44 13.33
C GLU A 118 -6.83 35.28 14.56
N GLU A 119 -7.40 34.65 15.60
CA GLU A 119 -7.74 35.29 16.88
C GLU A 119 -6.50 35.70 17.73
N PRO A 120 -5.50 34.82 17.99
CA PRO A 120 -4.35 35.18 18.80
C PRO A 120 -3.27 35.99 18.07
N THR A 121 -3.15 35.93 16.75
CA THR A 121 -2.14 36.72 16.00
C THR A 121 -2.46 38.22 15.99
N THR A 122 -3.74 38.60 16.04
CA THR A 122 -4.18 40.00 16.17
C THR A 122 -4.08 40.52 17.60
N GLN A 123 -4.18 39.65 18.61
CA GLN A 123 -4.14 40.07 20.03
C GLN A 123 -2.78 39.87 20.73
N ASN A 124 -1.93 38.94 20.30
CA ASN A 124 -0.64 38.65 20.95
C ASN A 124 0.48 38.27 19.93
N PRO A 125 1.37 39.20 19.57
CA PRO A 125 2.41 38.97 18.56
C PRO A 125 3.49 37.93 18.96
N LYS A 126 3.62 37.63 20.26
CA LYS A 126 4.58 36.64 20.76
C LYS A 126 4.25 35.21 20.33
N THR A 127 2.97 34.87 20.23
CA THR A 127 2.49 33.56 19.76
C THR A 127 2.73 33.35 18.27
N SER A 128 2.61 34.41 17.46
CA SER A 128 2.90 34.38 16.02
C SER A 128 4.37 34.05 15.73
N ALA A 129 5.29 34.66 16.49
CA ALA A 129 6.72 34.40 16.37
C ALA A 129 7.08 32.94 16.72
N LEU A 130 6.42 32.37 17.73
CA LEU A 130 6.62 30.97 18.15
C LEU A 130 6.16 29.99 17.06
N VAL A 131 4.99 30.22 16.45
CA VAL A 131 4.46 29.38 15.37
C VAL A 131 5.32 29.49 14.11
N ALA A 132 5.77 30.70 13.75
CA ALA A 132 6.69 30.90 12.65
C ALA A 132 8.04 30.20 12.88
N SER A 133 8.55 30.21 14.11
CA SER A 133 9.80 29.51 14.46
C SER A 133 9.67 27.99 14.37
N LEU A 134 8.54 27.42 14.80
CA LEU A 134 8.22 25.99 14.67
C LEU A 134 8.06 25.57 13.20
N ALA A 135 7.38 26.39 12.40
CA ALA A 135 7.23 26.14 10.96
C ALA A 135 8.58 26.20 10.23
N GLY A 136 9.43 27.17 10.58
CA GLY A 136 10.80 27.28 10.05
C GLY A 136 11.67 26.08 10.42
N PHE A 137 11.59 25.61 11.66
CA PHE A 137 12.34 24.46 12.14
C PHE A 137 11.96 23.16 11.42
N VAL A 138 10.66 22.87 11.28
CA VAL A 138 10.17 21.68 10.55
C VAL A 138 10.53 21.75 9.07
N THR A 139 10.52 22.94 8.47
CA THR A 139 10.91 23.12 7.06
C THR A 139 12.41 22.92 6.85
N ALA A 140 13.25 23.38 7.79
CA ALA A 140 14.70 23.17 7.74
C ALA A 140 15.08 21.70 7.84
N ASP A 141 14.44 20.96 8.77
CA ASP A 141 14.69 19.53 8.98
C ASP A 141 14.35 18.69 7.72
N LYS A 142 13.31 19.10 6.99
CA LYS A 142 12.88 18.44 5.74
C LYS A 142 13.72 18.75 4.50
N ILE A 143 14.56 19.79 4.53
CA ILE A 143 15.45 20.19 3.43
C ILE A 143 16.87 19.63 3.63
N LEU A 144 17.25 19.39 4.89
CA LEU A 144 18.56 18.86 5.28
C LEU A 144 18.63 17.32 5.26
N HIS A 145 17.49 16.63 5.15
CA HIS A 145 17.37 15.17 4.99
C HIS A 145 16.73 14.80 3.65
#